data_AF-A0ABD0RHU2-F1
#
_entry.id   AF-A0ABD0RHU2-F1
#
_cell.length_a   1.000
_cell.length_b   1.000
_cell.length_c   1.000
_cell.angle_alpha   90.00
_cell.angle_beta   90.00
_cell.angle_gamma   90.00
#
_symmetry.space_group_name_H-M   'P 1'
#
loop_
_entity.id
_entity.type
_entity.pdbx_description
1 polymer ?
#
loop_
_entity_poly.entity_id
_entity_poly.type
_entity_poly.pdbx_seq_one_letter_code
_entity_poly.pdbx_strand_id
1 'polypeptide(L)' 'AYVELNELRGEVWQEMGRWLGYEENLSPATGQWSQPHISYLTFKSLIQLRKVMGT' A
#
# COMPACT_ATOMS: atom_id res chain seq x y z
N ALA A 1 -14.85 1.85 3.11
CA ALA A 1 -14.21 3.02 2.47
C ALA A 1 -13.25 2.50 1.40
N TYR A 2 -13.02 3.28 0.35
CA TYR A 2 -11.97 2.99 -0.64
C TYR A 2 -10.69 3.74 -0.25
N VAL A 3 -9.54 3.09 -0.35
CA VAL A 3 -8.21 3.67 -0.07
C VAL A 3 -7.25 3.26 -1.18
N GLU A 4 -6.40 4.18 -1.61
CA GLU A 4 -5.39 3.98 -2.66
C GLU A 4 -4.01 4.40 -2.13
N LEU A 5 -2.99 3.57 -2.41
CA LEU A 5 -1.60 3.85 -2.09
C LEU A 5 -0.86 4.24 -3.38
N ASN A 6 -0.36 5.46 -3.40
CA ASN A 6 0.53 5.95 -4.45
C ASN A 6 1.96 6.08 -3.91
N GLU A 7 2.93 5.61 -4.70
CA GLU A 7 4.36 5.82 -4.44
C GLU A 7 4.95 6.74 -5.51
N LEU A 8 5.82 7.66 -5.09
CA LEU A 8 6.59 8.49 -6.01
C LEU A 8 7.74 7.64 -6.57
N ARG A 9 7.73 7.39 -7.88
CA ARG A 9 8.75 6.60 -8.59
C ARG A 9 9.28 7.40 -9.77
N GLY A 10 10.56 7.79 -9.69
CA GLY A 10 11.13 8.80 -10.60
C GLY A 10 10.48 10.16 -10.32
N GLU A 11 9.79 10.71 -11.31
CA GLU A 11 9.11 12.01 -11.22
C GLU A 11 7.57 11.89 -11.22
N VAL A 12 7.03 10.67 -11.16
CA VAL A 12 5.59 10.42 -11.32
C VAL A 12 5.05 9.61 -10.14
N TRP A 13 3.85 9.98 -9.67
CA TRP A 13 3.09 9.20 -8.70
C TRP A 13 2.45 8.00 -9.40
N GLN A 14 2.72 6.81 -8.90
CA GLN A 14 2.19 5.56 -9.43
C GLN A 14 1.40 4.82 -8.35
N GLU A 15 0.21 4.35 -8.73
CA GLU A 15 -0.62 3.51 -7.87
C GLU A 15 0.08 2.16 -7.66
N MET A 16 0.24 1.77 -6.41
CA MET A 16 0.93 0.53 -6.03
C MET A 16 0.04 -0.44 -5.26
N GLY A 17 -1.04 0.06 -4.63
CA GLY A 17 -1.93 -0.74 -3.81
C GLY A 17 -3.29 -0.09 -3.64
N ARG A 18 -4.33 -0.88 -3.42
CA ARG A 18 -5.68 -0.38 -3.14
C ARG A 18 -6.43 -1.28 -2.16
N TRP A 19 -7.37 -0.68 -1.44
CA TRP A 19 -8.20 -1.36 -0.45
C TRP A 19 -9.68 -1.07 -0.62
N LEU A 20 -10.47 -2.13 -0.67
CA LEU A 20 -11.92 -2.12 -0.51
C LEU A 20 -12.34 -3.32 0.35
N GLY A 21 -11.96 -3.28 1.63
CA GLY A 21 -12.08 -4.40 2.57
C GLY A 21 -10.90 -5.38 2.47
N TYR A 22 -10.49 -5.73 1.26
CA TYR A 22 -9.28 -6.50 0.96
C TYR A 22 -8.24 -5.64 0.25
N GLU A 23 -6.97 -6.03 0.40
CA GLU A 23 -5.81 -5.44 -0.27
C GLU A 23 -5.58 -6.10 -1.64
N GLU A 24 -5.28 -5.27 -2.64
CA GLU A 24 -4.72 -5.68 -3.92
C GLU A 24 -3.46 -4.85 -4.17
N ASN A 25 -2.40 -5.50 -4.65
CA ASN A 25 -1.11 -4.87 -4.93
C ASN A 25 -0.80 -4.93 -6.42
N LEU A 26 -0.30 -3.82 -6.97
CA LEU A 26 0.12 -3.76 -8.36
C LEU A 26 1.55 -4.29 -8.48
N SER A 27 1.73 -5.35 -9.27
CA SER A 27 3.07 -5.85 -9.62
C SER A 27 3.74 -4.87 -10.58
N PRO A 28 4.85 -4.20 -10.20
CA PRO A 28 5.54 -3.29 -11.11
C PRO A 28 6.17 -4.02 -12.31
N ALA A 29 6.43 -5.32 -12.18
CA ALA A 29 7.05 -6.12 -13.23
C ALA A 29 6.06 -6.55 -14.32
N THR A 30 4.80 -6.80 -13.95
CA THR A 30 3.78 -7.33 -14.87
C THR A 30 2.63 -6.37 -15.14
N GLY A 31 2.51 -5.29 -14.36
CA GLY A 31 1.38 -4.36 -14.42
C GLY A 31 0.04 -4.99 -14.02
N GLN A 32 0.07 -6.15 -13.35
CA GLN A 32 -1.12 -6.89 -12.94
C GLN A 32 -1.37 -6.74 -11.45
N TRP A 33 -2.65 -6.66 -11.10
CA TRP A 33 -3.11 -6.67 -9.72
C TRP A 33 -3.03 -8.09 -9.14
N SER A 34 -2.56 -8.19 -7.90
CA SER A 34 -2.67 -9.42 -7.12
C SER A 34 -4.13 -9.76 -6.85
N GLN A 35 -4.41 -11.01 -6.49
CA GLN A 35 -5.73 -11.36 -5.98
C GLN A 35 -6.02 -10.59 -4.66
N PRO A 36 -7.29 -10.28 -4.38
CA PRO A 36 -7.69 -9.67 -3.12
C PRO A 36 -7.28 -10.54 -1.93
N HIS A 37 -6.63 -9.96 -0.93
CA HIS A 37 -6.17 -10.68 0.25
C HIS A 37 -6.24 -9.82 1.51
N ILE A 38 -6.08 -10.46 2.67
CA ILE A 38 -6.03 -9.74 3.95
C ILE A 38 -4.65 -9.10 4.09
N SER A 39 -4.63 -7.82 4.47
CA SER A 39 -3.40 -7.08 4.74
C SER A 39 -2.61 -7.67 5.90
N TYR A 40 -1.34 -7.99 5.64
CA TYR A 40 -0.38 -8.34 6.68
C TYR A 40 0.63 -7.21 6.84
N LEU A 41 0.63 -6.59 8.03
CA LEU A 41 1.53 -5.49 8.34
C LEU A 41 2.72 -5.99 9.15
N THR A 42 3.92 -5.52 8.81
CA THR A 42 5.11 -5.83 9.60
C THR A 42 5.05 -5.10 10.95
N PHE A 43 5.62 -5.71 12.00
CA PHE A 43 5.73 -5.04 13.30
C PHE A 43 6.48 -3.69 13.18
N LYS A 44 7.53 -3.64 12.35
CA LYS A 44 8.33 -2.44 12.12
C LYS A 44 7.50 -1.29 11.54
N SER A 45 6.66 -1.55 10.53
CA SER A 45 5.83 -0.50 9.90
C SER A 45 4.82 0.08 10.88
N LEU A 46 4.23 -0.74 11.75
CA LEU A 46 3.30 -0.27 12.80
C LEU A 46 3.99 0.65 13.82
N ILE A 47 5.21 0.30 14.26
CA ILE A 47 5.98 1.15 15.18
C ILE A 47 6.38 2.47 14.51
N GLN A 48 6.78 2.45 13.24
CA GLN A 48 7.12 3.67 12.49
C GLN A 48 5.89 4.57 12.31
N LEU A 49 4.74 4.00 11.96
CA LEU A 49 3.49 4.74 11.83
C LEU A 49 3.12 5.44 13.14
N ARG A 50 3.16 4.72 14.27
CA ARG A 50 2.88 5.30 15.59
C ARG A 50 3.80 6.47 15.92
N LYS A 51 5.09 6.39 15.60
CA LYS A 51 6.06 7.47 15.86
C LYS A 51 5.76 8.73 15.06
N VAL A 52 5.31 8.59 13.81
CA VAL A 52 4.97 9.73 12.94
C VAL A 52 3.61 10.34 13.32
N MET A 53 2.65 9.51 13.75
CA MET A 53 1.33 9.96 14.16
C MET A 53 1.28 10.52 15.59
N GLY A 54 2.29 10.23 16.41
CA GLY A 54 2.39 10.75 17.77
C GLY A 54 2.75 12.23 17.77
N THR A 55 1.72 13.08 17.67
CA THR A 55 1.74 14.48 18.13
C THR A 55 1.63 14.53 19.64
#